data_AF-A0A845A8W4-F1
#
_entry.id   AF-A0A845A8W4-F1
#
_cell.length_a   1.000
_cell.length_b   1.000
_cell.length_c   1.000
_cell.angle_alpha   90.00
_cell.angle_beta   90.00
_cell.angle_gamma   90.00
#
_symmetry.space_group_name_H-M   'P 1'
#
loop_
_entity.id
_entity.type
_entity.pdbx_description
1 polymer ?
#
loop_
_entity_poly.entity_id
_entity_poly.type
_entity_poly.pdbx_seq_one_letter_code
_entity_poly.pdbx_strand_id
1 'polypeptide(L)'
;MFAQKICSAARWIASPKRWPALVNEPRWLSVDDLITFNRLAVQQTGEPFSIRDQKLLESAWAKPQNHKTTKPQNHWHYGEQDIVLLAVQLLLDIARDHPFEQGNKRTAFAAADAFLYLNGYEMHAPDGTPLADLIVQAITGDVDEAMLISAVAWSTKAI
;
A
#
# COMPACT_ATOMS: atom_id res chain seq x y z
N MET A 1 28.14 9.07 0.43
CA MET A 1 27.54 9.01 -0.93
C MET A 1 26.03 8.76 -0.94
N PHE A 2 25.42 8.12 0.07
CA PHE A 2 23.97 7.82 0.11
C PHE A 2 23.11 9.05 0.45
N ALA A 3 23.50 9.83 1.47
CA ALA A 3 22.81 11.05 1.89
C ALA A 3 22.71 12.12 0.78
N GLN A 4 23.66 12.14 -0.15
CA GLN A 4 23.71 13.14 -1.23
C GLN A 4 22.73 12.82 -2.37
N LYS A 5 22.39 11.54 -2.59
CA LYS A 5 21.33 11.15 -3.53
C LYS A 5 19.94 11.46 -2.97
N ILE A 6 19.72 11.22 -1.67
CA ILE A 6 18.48 11.61 -0.97
C ILE A 6 18.31 13.13 -0.97
N CYS A 7 19.37 13.91 -0.71
CA CYS A 7 19.31 15.37 -0.74
C CYS A 7 19.01 15.97 -2.13
N SER A 8 19.35 15.30 -3.24
CA SER A 8 18.96 15.77 -4.58
C SER A 8 17.52 15.43 -4.94
N ALA A 9 16.97 14.33 -4.38
CA ALA A 9 15.58 13.93 -4.49
C ALA A 9 14.63 14.77 -3.61
N ALA A 10 15.16 15.39 -2.54
CA ALA A 10 14.42 16.21 -1.59
C ALA A 10 13.70 17.42 -2.21
N ARG A 11 14.14 17.89 -3.39
CA ARG A 11 13.49 19.03 -4.07
C ARG A 11 12.08 18.73 -4.56
N TRP A 12 11.72 17.46 -4.76
CA TRP A 12 10.39 17.01 -5.21
C TRP A 12 9.44 16.66 -4.06
N ILE A 13 9.96 16.59 -2.83
CA ILE A 13 9.20 16.26 -1.60
C ILE A 13 8.42 17.48 -1.10
N ALA A 14 8.88 18.71 -1.41
CA ALA A 14 8.30 19.95 -0.92
C ALA A 14 6.96 20.35 -1.59
N SER A 15 6.48 19.62 -2.60
CA SER A 15 5.17 19.86 -3.22
C SER A 15 4.56 18.52 -3.60
N PRO A 16 3.69 17.94 -2.75
CA PRO A 16 3.10 16.64 -3.03
C PRO A 16 2.32 16.73 -4.35
N LYS A 17 2.69 15.87 -5.31
CA LYS A 17 1.91 15.66 -6.52
C LYS A 17 0.55 15.11 -6.08
N ARG A 18 -0.46 15.98 -6.01
CA ARG A 18 -1.82 15.60 -5.65
C ARG A 18 -2.46 14.89 -6.82
N TRP A 19 -2.97 13.69 -6.58
CA TRP A 19 -3.76 12.97 -7.56
C TRP A 19 -5.19 13.50 -7.55
N PRO A 20 -5.90 13.46 -8.70
CA PRO A 20 -7.29 13.86 -8.73
C PRO A 20 -8.08 13.01 -7.73
N ALA A 21 -8.93 13.68 -6.96
CA ALA A 21 -9.91 13.04 -6.12
C ALA A 21 -10.77 12.09 -6.97
N LEU A 22 -10.95 10.85 -6.54
CA LEU A 22 -11.86 9.94 -7.24
C LEU A 22 -13.29 10.47 -7.11
N VAL A 23 -14.01 10.44 -8.22
CA VAL A 23 -15.41 10.91 -8.30
C VAL A 23 -16.38 9.82 -7.83
N ASN A 24 -15.98 8.56 -7.91
CA ASN A 24 -16.77 7.38 -7.55
C ASN A 24 -16.00 6.50 -6.57
N GLU A 25 -16.71 5.61 -5.89
CA GLU A 25 -16.09 4.63 -4.99
C GLU A 25 -15.01 3.81 -5.72
N PRO A 26 -13.79 3.71 -5.15
CA PRO A 26 -12.72 2.93 -5.76
C PRO A 26 -13.05 1.44 -5.78
N ARG A 27 -12.41 0.74 -6.71
CA ARG A 27 -12.43 -0.72 -6.78
C ARG A 27 -11.48 -1.28 -5.73
N TRP A 28 -12.05 -1.87 -4.68
CA TRP A 28 -11.31 -2.48 -3.56
C TRP A 28 -10.87 -3.92 -3.86
N LEU A 29 -9.79 -4.37 -3.19
CA LEU A 29 -9.17 -5.71 -3.32
C LEU A 29 -9.67 -6.70 -2.28
N SER A 30 -10.25 -7.82 -2.71
CA SER A 30 -10.82 -8.85 -1.84
C SER A 30 -9.84 -9.49 -0.87
N VAL A 31 -10.35 -10.08 0.21
CA VAL A 31 -9.52 -10.92 1.10
C VAL A 31 -8.87 -12.03 0.30
N ASP A 32 -9.60 -12.60 -0.66
CA ASP A 32 -9.07 -13.64 -1.54
C ASP A 32 -7.94 -13.10 -2.43
N ASP A 33 -8.00 -11.84 -2.87
CA ASP A 33 -6.88 -11.18 -3.56
C ASP A 33 -5.66 -11.07 -2.63
N LEU A 34 -5.85 -10.65 -1.37
CA LEU A 34 -4.75 -10.56 -0.39
C LEU A 34 -4.12 -11.92 -0.08
N ILE A 35 -4.94 -12.96 0.10
CA ILE A 35 -4.49 -14.34 0.30
C ILE A 35 -3.70 -14.82 -0.93
N THR A 36 -4.19 -14.50 -2.13
CA THR A 36 -3.53 -14.85 -3.39
C THR A 36 -2.18 -14.16 -3.52
N PHE A 37 -2.11 -12.85 -3.23
CA PHE A 37 -0.84 -12.12 -3.23
C PHE A 37 0.15 -12.67 -2.23
N ASN A 38 -0.28 -13.01 -1.01
CA ASN A 38 0.60 -13.61 -0.03
C ASN A 38 1.13 -14.97 -0.48
N ARG A 39 0.25 -15.83 -1.02
CA ARG A 39 0.64 -17.15 -1.55
C ARG A 39 1.70 -17.02 -2.63
N LEU A 40 1.52 -16.09 -3.57
CA LEU A 40 2.51 -15.83 -4.62
C LEU A 40 3.82 -15.30 -4.03
N ALA A 41 3.75 -14.38 -3.06
CA ALA A 41 4.90 -13.77 -2.43
C ALA A 41 5.79 -14.79 -1.68
N VAL A 42 5.19 -15.72 -0.93
CA VAL A 42 5.94 -16.75 -0.18
C VAL A 42 6.44 -17.88 -1.09
N GLN A 43 5.70 -18.21 -2.14
CA GLN A 43 6.11 -19.21 -3.13
C GLN A 43 7.40 -18.79 -3.85
N GLN A 44 7.56 -17.50 -4.15
CA GLN A 44 8.77 -16.96 -4.79
C GLN A 44 10.05 -17.14 -3.94
N THR A 45 9.92 -17.24 -2.62
CA THR A 45 11.04 -17.39 -1.68
C THR A 45 11.15 -18.78 -1.07
N GLY A 46 10.21 -19.68 -1.38
CA GLY A 46 10.14 -21.02 -0.79
C GLY A 46 9.68 -21.05 0.67
N GLU A 47 9.05 -19.96 1.15
CA GLU A 47 8.48 -19.90 2.50
C GLU A 47 7.09 -20.58 2.55
N PRO A 48 6.71 -21.19 3.68
CA PRO A 48 5.39 -21.79 3.81
C PRO A 48 4.31 -20.71 3.91
N PHE A 49 3.20 -20.92 3.20
CA PHE A 49 1.99 -20.11 3.35
C PHE A 49 1.31 -20.42 4.69
N SER A 50 1.04 -19.39 5.49
CA SER A 50 0.26 -19.51 6.71
C SER A 50 -0.41 -18.18 7.07
N ILE A 51 -1.68 -18.25 7.41
CA ILE A 51 -2.46 -17.12 7.93
C ILE A 51 -2.24 -17.08 9.43
N ARG A 52 -1.83 -15.92 9.94
CA ARG A 52 -1.60 -15.72 11.37
C ARG A 52 -2.91 -15.40 12.10
N ASP A 53 -3.68 -14.48 11.53
CA ASP A 53 -4.94 -14.05 12.12
C ASP A 53 -6.02 -13.91 11.02
N GLN A 54 -6.86 -14.93 10.94
CA GLN A 54 -7.99 -14.96 10.03
C GLN A 54 -9.01 -13.86 10.33
N LYS A 55 -9.17 -13.44 11.60
CA LYS A 55 -10.12 -12.37 11.95
C LYS A 55 -9.60 -11.02 11.49
N LEU A 56 -8.30 -10.79 11.45
CA LEU A 56 -7.73 -9.57 10.86
C LEU A 56 -8.00 -9.52 9.35
N LEU A 57 -7.82 -10.65 8.64
CA LEU A 57 -8.15 -10.77 7.22
C LEU A 57 -9.65 -10.58 6.94
N GLU A 58 -10.53 -11.19 7.74
CA GLU A 58 -11.97 -11.08 7.56
C GLU A 58 -12.51 -9.71 7.99
N SER A 59 -11.91 -9.08 9.00
CA SER A 59 -12.19 -7.69 9.37
C SER A 59 -11.71 -6.66 8.35
N ALA A 60 -11.06 -7.11 7.27
CA ALA A 60 -10.77 -6.30 6.10
C ALA A 60 -11.91 -6.33 5.06
N TRP A 61 -12.98 -7.12 5.27
CA TRP A 61 -13.99 -7.36 4.23
C TRP A 61 -15.42 -7.60 4.74
N ALA A 62 -15.90 -6.73 5.63
CA ALA A 62 -17.33 -6.67 5.90
C ALA A 62 -18.01 -5.66 4.95
N LYS A 63 -18.89 -6.16 4.08
CA LYS A 63 -19.94 -5.35 3.43
C LYS A 63 -20.79 -4.64 4.50
N PRO A 64 -21.42 -3.50 4.18
CA PRO A 64 -21.90 -2.55 5.17
C PRO A 64 -23.18 -3.07 5.83
N GLN A 65 -23.01 -3.80 6.92
CA GLN A 65 -24.03 -4.09 7.93
C GLN A 65 -23.35 -4.84 9.07
N ASN A 66 -22.45 -4.18 9.79
CA ASN A 66 -21.80 -4.65 11.02
C ASN A 66 -20.36 -5.16 10.81
N HIS A 67 -19.42 -4.27 11.17
CA HIS A 67 -18.07 -4.54 11.66
C HIS A 67 -16.90 -4.69 10.65
N LYS A 68 -16.18 -3.56 10.53
CA LYS A 68 -14.83 -3.34 10.01
C LYS A 68 -14.69 -3.41 8.49
N THR A 69 -14.93 -2.26 7.87
CA THR A 69 -14.29 -1.78 6.65
C THR A 69 -12.78 -1.65 6.89
N THR A 70 -11.94 -1.94 5.91
CA THR A 70 -10.49 -1.62 5.99
C THR A 70 -10.30 -0.14 6.37
N LYS A 71 -9.23 0.23 7.08
CA LYS A 71 -9.03 1.66 7.42
C LYS A 71 -9.02 2.56 6.16
N PRO A 72 -8.44 2.19 5.00
CA PRO A 72 -8.58 2.94 3.75
C PRO A 72 -10.03 3.14 3.32
N GLN A 73 -10.88 2.10 3.41
CA GLN A 73 -12.30 2.24 3.12
C GLN A 73 -13.00 3.20 4.10
N ASN A 74 -12.65 3.16 5.38
CA ASN A 74 -13.17 4.15 6.34
C ASN A 74 -12.75 5.57 5.95
N HIS A 75 -11.48 5.77 5.58
CA HIS A 75 -10.99 7.08 5.13
C HIS A 75 -11.81 7.58 3.92
N TRP A 76 -12.10 6.70 2.96
CA TRP A 76 -13.01 7.01 1.84
C TRP A 76 -14.41 7.42 2.31
N HIS A 77 -15.02 6.62 3.19
CA HIS A 77 -16.36 6.91 3.72
C HIS A 77 -16.41 8.20 4.55
N TYR A 78 -15.29 8.62 5.13
CA TYR A 78 -15.14 9.88 5.87
C TYR A 78 -14.64 11.06 5.00
N GLY A 79 -14.51 10.87 3.67
CA GLY A 79 -14.30 11.94 2.70
C GLY A 79 -12.88 12.06 2.11
N GLU A 80 -11.98 11.12 2.38
CA GLU A 80 -10.69 11.06 1.69
C GLU A 80 -10.86 10.49 0.29
N GLN A 81 -10.36 11.19 -0.73
CA GLN A 81 -10.58 10.83 -2.13
C GLN A 81 -9.27 10.69 -2.93
N ASP A 82 -8.11 10.90 -2.30
CA ASP A 82 -6.81 10.73 -2.93
C ASP A 82 -6.46 9.23 -3.03
N ILE A 83 -6.47 8.71 -4.27
CA ILE A 83 -6.17 7.30 -4.56
C ILE A 83 -4.80 6.86 -4.03
N VAL A 84 -3.79 7.75 -4.06
CA VAL A 84 -2.45 7.41 -3.58
C VAL A 84 -2.42 7.33 -2.07
N LEU A 85 -3.12 8.22 -1.38
CA LEU A 85 -3.25 8.14 0.06
C LEU A 85 -3.94 6.84 0.48
N LEU A 86 -5.05 6.48 -0.18
CA LEU A 86 -5.74 5.20 0.06
C LEU A 86 -4.83 3.98 -0.18
N ALA A 87 -4.01 4.01 -1.24
CA ALA A 87 -3.06 2.95 -1.54
C ALA A 87 -1.95 2.83 -0.48
N VAL A 88 -1.41 3.95 -0.02
CA VAL A 88 -0.37 3.99 1.03
C VAL A 88 -0.92 3.53 2.37
N GLN A 89 -2.14 3.93 2.71
CA GLN A 89 -2.80 3.47 3.93
C GLN A 89 -3.01 1.95 3.89
N LEU A 90 -3.47 1.42 2.74
CA LEU A 90 -3.62 -0.03 2.55
C LEU A 90 -2.29 -0.77 2.73
N LEU A 91 -1.21 -0.24 2.16
CA LEU A 91 0.12 -0.78 2.31
C LEU A 91 0.53 -0.85 3.78
N LEU A 92 0.47 0.28 4.49
CA LEU A 92 0.93 0.38 5.86
C LEU A 92 0.11 -0.49 6.80
N ASP A 93 -1.21 -0.58 6.59
CA ASP A 93 -2.07 -1.43 7.40
C ASP A 93 -1.73 -2.92 7.24
N ILE A 94 -1.61 -3.43 6.02
CA ILE A 94 -1.23 -4.84 5.80
C ILE A 94 0.16 -5.12 6.37
N ALA A 95 1.10 -4.20 6.17
CA ALA A 95 2.47 -4.38 6.63
C ALA A 95 2.61 -4.34 8.15
N ARG A 96 1.83 -3.50 8.85
CA ARG A 96 1.90 -3.31 10.31
C ARG A 96 0.99 -4.28 11.08
N ASP A 97 -0.16 -4.64 10.54
CA ASP A 97 -1.12 -5.53 11.22
C ASP A 97 -0.67 -7.01 11.13
N HIS A 98 0.29 -7.33 10.25
CA HIS A 98 0.91 -8.66 10.11
C HIS A 98 -0.11 -9.82 10.02
N PRO A 99 -1.06 -9.80 9.08
CA PRO A 99 -2.11 -10.82 8.99
C PRO A 99 -1.61 -12.23 8.60
N PHE A 100 -0.41 -12.33 8.00
CA PHE A 100 0.22 -13.59 7.61
C PHE A 100 1.46 -13.88 8.46
N GLU A 101 1.90 -15.13 8.51
CA GLU A 101 3.16 -15.50 9.21
C GLU A 101 4.38 -14.94 8.49
N GLN A 102 4.38 -14.99 7.15
CA GLN A 102 5.48 -14.51 6.31
C GLN A 102 4.97 -13.73 5.09
N GLY A 103 5.87 -12.99 4.45
CA GLY A 103 5.55 -12.27 3.22
C GLY A 103 4.67 -11.02 3.39
N ASN A 104 4.38 -10.55 4.61
CA ASN A 104 3.50 -9.39 4.86
C ASN A 104 3.91 -8.14 4.06
N LYS A 105 5.20 -7.77 4.07
CA LYS A 105 5.71 -6.59 3.34
C LYS A 105 5.54 -6.72 1.82
N ARG A 106 5.80 -7.91 1.27
CA ARG A 106 5.61 -8.22 -0.16
C ARG A 106 4.13 -8.20 -0.54
N THR A 107 3.28 -8.74 0.33
CA THR A 107 1.82 -8.74 0.18
C THR A 107 1.27 -7.31 0.20
N ALA A 108 1.72 -6.48 1.14
CA ALA A 108 1.34 -5.08 1.26
C ALA A 108 1.70 -4.28 0.00
N PHE A 109 2.92 -4.47 -0.52
CA PHE A 109 3.36 -3.84 -1.77
C PHE A 109 2.49 -4.27 -2.95
N ALA A 110 2.31 -5.58 -3.14
CA ALA A 110 1.49 -6.11 -4.23
C ALA A 110 0.02 -5.64 -4.14
N ALA A 111 -0.54 -5.56 -2.93
CA ALA A 111 -1.89 -5.05 -2.72
C ALA A 111 -2.00 -3.55 -3.06
N ALA A 112 -1.05 -2.73 -2.66
CA ALA A 112 -1.07 -1.30 -3.01
C ALA A 112 -0.97 -1.08 -4.53
N ASP A 113 -0.07 -1.83 -5.19
CA ASP A 113 0.09 -1.79 -6.64
C ASP A 113 -1.18 -2.26 -7.38
N ALA A 114 -1.73 -3.40 -6.98
CA ALA A 114 -2.96 -3.93 -7.57
C ALA A 114 -4.18 -3.01 -7.33
N PHE A 115 -4.28 -2.38 -6.15
CA PHE A 115 -5.33 -1.40 -5.87
C PHE A 115 -5.22 -0.18 -6.81
N LEU A 116 -4.02 0.37 -6.99
CA LEU A 116 -3.80 1.44 -7.97
C LEU A 116 -4.20 0.98 -9.37
N TYR A 117 -3.77 -0.22 -9.78
CA TYR A 117 -4.04 -0.79 -11.10
C TYR A 117 -5.53 -0.96 -11.38
N LEU A 118 -6.29 -1.49 -10.42
CA LEU A 118 -7.74 -1.64 -10.54
C LEU A 118 -8.47 -0.30 -10.72
N ASN A 119 -7.87 0.79 -10.28
CA ASN A 119 -8.41 2.15 -10.34
C ASN A 119 -7.80 2.99 -11.47
N GLY A 120 -7.05 2.38 -12.40
CA GLY A 120 -6.51 3.05 -13.59
C GLY A 120 -5.15 3.73 -13.39
N TYR A 121 -4.39 3.30 -12.38
CA TYR A 121 -3.08 3.85 -12.06
C TYR A 121 -2.03 2.75 -11.95
N GLU A 122 -0.79 3.02 -12.33
CA GLU A 122 0.32 2.07 -12.22
C GLU A 122 1.40 2.64 -11.31
N MET A 123 1.87 1.87 -10.33
CA MET A 123 3.01 2.25 -9.50
C MET A 123 4.31 1.78 -10.16
N HIS A 124 5.08 2.73 -10.69
CA HIS A 124 6.35 2.42 -11.33
C HIS A 124 7.48 2.34 -10.29
N ALA A 125 7.78 1.12 -9.84
CA ALA A 125 8.82 0.84 -8.85
C ALA A 125 9.90 -0.10 -9.41
N PRO A 126 10.76 0.36 -10.34
CA PRO A 126 11.81 -0.47 -10.90
C PRO A 126 12.80 -0.94 -9.82
N ASP A 127 13.38 -2.12 -10.02
CA ASP A 127 14.35 -2.72 -9.10
C ASP A 127 15.51 -1.76 -8.80
N GLY A 128 15.87 -1.64 -7.51
CA GLY A 128 16.92 -0.71 -7.05
C GLY A 128 16.47 0.75 -6.90
N THR A 129 15.17 1.04 -6.97
CA THR A 129 14.65 2.36 -6.64
C THR A 129 14.59 2.61 -5.13
N PRO A 130 14.68 3.88 -4.69
CA PRO A 130 14.49 4.26 -3.29
C PRO A 130 13.12 3.91 -2.70
N LEU A 131 12.12 3.56 -3.53
CA LEU A 131 10.74 3.38 -3.07
C LEU A 131 10.58 2.15 -2.17
N ALA A 132 11.19 1.02 -2.53
CA ALA A 132 11.13 -0.19 -1.71
C ALA A 132 11.78 0.04 -0.33
N ASP A 133 12.93 0.71 -0.29
CA ASP A 133 13.61 1.08 0.95
C ASP A 133 12.79 2.06 1.78
N LEU A 134 12.17 3.06 1.14
CA LEU A 134 11.28 4.03 1.81
C LEU A 134 10.05 3.37 2.40
N ILE A 135 9.46 2.41 1.69
CA ILE A 135 8.34 1.61 2.20
C ILE A 135 8.78 0.86 3.46
N VAL A 136 9.93 0.19 3.43
CA VAL A 136 10.46 -0.52 4.60
C VAL A 136 10.70 0.44 5.77
N GLN A 137 11.29 1.61 5.53
CA GLN A 137 11.56 2.63 6.54
C GLN A 137 10.26 3.22 7.13
N ALA A 138 9.22 3.44 6.31
CA ALA A 138 7.93 3.91 6.78
C ALA A 138 7.17 2.87 7.61
N ILE A 139 7.35 1.58 7.29
CA ILE A 139 6.80 0.47 8.09
C ILE A 139 7.49 0.41 9.46
N THR A 140 8.82 0.60 9.52
CA THR A 140 9.60 0.60 10.78
C THR A 140 9.48 1.90 11.58
N GLY A 141 8.94 2.97 10.98
CA GLY A 141 8.78 4.28 11.61
C GLY A 141 10.02 5.18 11.49
N ASP A 142 11.00 4.79 10.69
CA ASP A 142 12.23 5.57 10.43
C ASP A 142 11.99 6.74 9.46
N VAL A 143 10.92 6.68 8.68
CA VAL A 143 10.48 7.73 7.75
C VAL A 143 9.01 8.05 8.00
N ASP A 144 8.66 9.33 7.85
CA ASP A 144 7.27 9.77 8.01
C ASP A 144 6.36 9.26 6.87
N GLU A 145 5.08 9.13 7.18
CA GLU A 145 4.09 8.66 6.22
C GLU A 145 3.91 9.63 5.06
N ALA A 146 4.07 10.94 5.30
CA ALA A 146 3.96 11.98 4.27
C ALA A 146 5.03 11.85 3.17
N MET A 147 6.24 11.44 3.53
CA MET A 147 7.34 11.18 2.61
C MET A 147 7.06 9.92 1.79
N LEU A 148 6.48 8.87 2.39
CA LEU A 148 6.04 7.71 1.65
C LEU A 148 4.92 8.06 0.66
N ILE A 149 3.91 8.82 1.08
CA ILE A 149 2.82 9.30 0.21
C ILE A 149 3.39 10.07 -0.98
N SER A 150 4.33 10.98 -0.72
CA SER A 150 4.99 11.75 -1.78
C SER A 150 5.78 10.85 -2.74
N ALA A 151 6.53 9.88 -2.23
CA ALA A 151 7.32 8.97 -3.05
C ALA A 151 6.44 8.07 -3.93
N VAL A 152 5.34 7.53 -3.39
CA VAL A 152 4.37 6.76 -4.17
C VAL A 152 3.72 7.65 -5.22
N ALA A 153 3.28 8.86 -4.87
CA ALA A 153 2.64 9.77 -5.82
C ALA A 153 3.53 10.11 -7.03
N TRP A 154 4.83 10.28 -6.80
CA TRP A 154 5.83 10.50 -7.86
C TRP A 154 6.10 9.27 -8.71
N SER A 155 5.98 8.08 -8.12
CA SER A 155 6.17 6.79 -8.80
C SER A 155 4.92 6.35 -9.56
N THR A 156 3.75 6.90 -9.24
CA THR A 156 2.48 6.55 -9.88
C THR A 156 2.29 7.27 -11.23
N LYS A 157 1.63 6.59 -12.19
CA LYS A 157 1.16 7.12 -13.48
C LYS A 157 -0.29 6.68 -13.73
N ALA A 158 -1.06 7.47 -14.46
CA ALA A 158 -2.37 7.03 -14.96
C ALA A 158 -2.18 6.15 -16.20
N ILE A 159 -3.05 5.17 -16.38
CA ILE A 159 -3.07 4.22 -17.51
C ILE A 159 -4.15 4.62 -18.51
#